data_AF-A0A0L0T9J1-F1
#
_entry.id   AF-A0A0L0T9J1-F1
#
_cell.length_a   1.000
_cell.length_b   1.000
_cell.length_c   1.000
_cell.angle_alpha   90.00
_cell.angle_beta   90.00
_cell.angle_gamma   90.00
#
_symmetry.space_group_name_H-M   'P 1'
#
loop_
_entity.id
_entity.type
_entity.pdbx_description
1 polymer ?
#
loop_
_entity_poly.entity_id
_entity_poly.type
_entity_poly.pdbx_seq_one_letter_code
_entity_poly.pdbx_strand_id
1 'polypeptide(L)'
;MPVRALESRLARWVAGTDPRDLTTNELAALGAALDTLVAPVPEATDIPEPLRSLRGTAVVTPEETMALLRQRLPRDALRKIILLLNLLASAKGTWLLSGGAYAKAFADLEVADRVKMLAKLQTSPFEMHRATFTLFKGLASYFIYANASGRLPATLNSVLGYPDHADRAPPPTTNYDAVPQFHFITLPPDHGPTDPPITLHYDAVIVGSGAGGGVAAAILAKAGPNGHQ
;
A
#
# COMPACT_ATOMS: atom_id res chain seq x y z
N MET A 1 -32.84 20.20 1.63
CA MET A 1 -32.03 20.66 2.79
C MET A 1 -31.49 22.05 2.48
N PRO A 2 -31.67 23.06 3.35
CA PRO A 2 -31.17 24.40 3.06
C PRO A 2 -29.65 24.45 3.16
N VAL A 3 -28.98 25.13 2.23
CA VAL A 3 -27.52 25.20 2.05
C VAL A 3 -26.76 25.56 3.34
N ARG A 4 -27.33 26.45 4.17
CA ARG A 4 -26.78 26.83 5.50
C ARG A 4 -26.70 25.67 6.50
N ALA A 5 -27.59 24.67 6.41
CA ALA A 5 -27.54 23.48 7.26
C ALA A 5 -26.41 22.53 6.84
N LEU A 6 -26.04 22.52 5.55
CA LEU A 6 -24.93 21.73 5.02
C LEU A 6 -23.58 22.36 5.41
N GLU A 7 -23.46 23.67 5.25
CA GLU A 7 -22.25 24.44 5.62
C GLU A 7 -21.95 24.36 7.13
N SER A 8 -22.98 24.48 7.98
CA SER A 8 -22.83 24.35 9.43
C SER A 8 -22.51 22.93 9.89
N ARG A 9 -22.94 21.88 9.17
CA ARG A 9 -22.51 20.49 9.44
C ARG A 9 -21.08 20.24 8.98
N LEU A 10 -20.69 20.75 7.81
CA LEU A 10 -19.31 20.68 7.33
C LEU A 10 -18.34 21.39 8.28
N ALA A 11 -18.67 22.61 8.74
CA ALA A 11 -17.84 23.36 9.68
C ALA A 11 -17.69 22.65 11.04
N ARG A 12 -18.79 22.09 11.58
CA ARG A 12 -18.77 21.30 12.82
C ARG A 12 -18.00 19.99 12.68
N TRP A 13 -18.06 19.35 11.53
CA TRP A 13 -17.29 18.15 11.22
C TRP A 13 -15.79 18.46 11.06
N VAL A 14 -15.43 19.53 10.36
CA VAL A 14 -14.04 20.02 10.26
C VAL A 14 -13.49 20.35 11.66
N ALA A 15 -14.31 20.98 12.51
CA ALA A 15 -13.98 21.25 13.90
C ALA A 15 -13.94 20.00 14.81
N GLY A 16 -14.36 18.82 14.32
CA GLY A 16 -14.29 17.55 15.05
C GLY A 16 -15.40 17.30 16.06
N THR A 17 -16.49 18.04 15.96
CA THR A 17 -17.59 18.00 16.94
C THR A 17 -18.68 16.98 16.62
N ASP A 18 -18.68 16.38 15.41
CA ASP A 18 -19.70 15.41 14.99
C ASP A 18 -19.06 14.25 14.21
N PRO A 19 -19.15 12.98 14.67
CA PRO A 19 -18.80 11.84 13.85
C PRO A 19 -19.81 11.69 12.71
N ARG A 20 -19.33 11.55 11.46
CA ARG A 20 -20.19 11.24 10.32
C ARG A 20 -19.82 9.91 9.68
N ASP A 21 -20.84 9.26 9.12
CA ASP A 21 -20.64 8.16 8.20
C ASP A 21 -20.12 8.62 6.85
N LEU A 22 -19.40 7.70 6.19
CA LEU A 22 -18.96 7.90 4.81
C LEU A 22 -20.19 7.97 3.91
N THR A 23 -20.14 8.87 2.95
CA THR A 23 -21.11 8.90 1.86
C THR A 23 -20.88 7.74 0.89
N THR A 24 -21.88 7.42 0.07
CA THR A 24 -21.76 6.39 -0.97
C THR A 24 -20.57 6.62 -1.90
N ASN A 25 -20.29 7.87 -2.26
CA ASN A 25 -19.16 8.20 -3.14
C ASN A 25 -17.80 8.03 -2.44
N GLU A 26 -17.72 8.28 -1.13
CA GLU A 26 -16.50 8.08 -0.36
C GLU A 26 -16.23 6.58 -0.14
N LEU A 27 -17.28 5.78 0.08
CA LEU A 27 -17.20 4.33 0.12
C LEU A 27 -16.75 3.77 -1.24
N ALA A 28 -17.30 4.29 -2.34
CA ALA A 28 -16.89 3.92 -3.69
C ALA A 28 -15.42 4.28 -3.96
N ALA A 29 -14.96 5.47 -3.52
CA ALA A 29 -13.56 5.87 -3.65
C ALA A 29 -12.62 4.95 -2.83
N LEU A 30 -13.02 4.58 -1.61
CA LEU A 30 -12.26 3.63 -0.79
C LEU A 30 -12.20 2.24 -1.43
N GLY A 31 -13.33 1.71 -1.90
CA GLY A 31 -13.39 0.43 -2.60
C GLY A 31 -12.54 0.44 -3.88
N ALA A 32 -12.64 1.51 -4.68
CA ALA A 32 -11.82 1.68 -5.87
C ALA A 32 -10.32 1.72 -5.54
N ALA A 33 -9.91 2.32 -4.42
CA ALA A 33 -8.50 2.34 -4.00
C ALA A 33 -8.01 0.95 -3.57
N LEU A 34 -8.81 0.21 -2.80
CA LEU A 34 -8.51 -1.17 -2.41
C LEU A 34 -8.38 -2.09 -3.63
N ASP A 35 -9.30 -2.01 -4.58
CA ASP A 35 -9.29 -2.80 -5.81
C ASP A 35 -8.20 -2.36 -6.80
N THR A 36 -7.66 -1.15 -6.67
CA THR A 36 -6.52 -0.72 -7.49
C THR A 36 -5.21 -1.31 -6.97
N LEU A 37 -5.07 -1.41 -5.65
CA LEU A 37 -3.87 -1.93 -5.00
C LEU A 37 -3.84 -3.45 -4.96
N VAL A 38 -5.01 -4.09 -4.93
CA VAL A 38 -5.18 -5.53 -5.09
C VAL A 38 -6.22 -5.75 -6.19
N ALA A 39 -5.72 -5.64 -7.42
CA ALA A 39 -6.49 -5.81 -8.65
C ALA A 39 -6.37 -7.25 -9.15
N PRO A 40 -7.45 -7.79 -9.75
CA PRO A 40 -7.37 -9.08 -10.40
C PRO A 40 -6.54 -8.97 -11.68
N VAL A 41 -5.81 -10.03 -12.00
CA VAL A 41 -4.92 -10.13 -13.16
C VAL A 41 -5.30 -11.37 -13.98
N PRO A 42 -6.51 -11.40 -14.59
CA PRO A 42 -7.05 -12.61 -15.21
C PRO A 42 -6.21 -13.13 -16.39
N GLU A 43 -5.43 -12.26 -17.02
CA GLU A 43 -4.55 -12.59 -18.15
C GLU A 43 -3.22 -13.24 -17.70
N ALA A 44 -2.85 -13.15 -16.41
CA ALA A 44 -1.62 -13.71 -15.89
C ALA A 44 -1.76 -15.22 -15.65
N THR A 45 -1.25 -16.02 -16.59
CA THR A 45 -1.34 -17.49 -16.56
C THR A 45 -0.42 -18.14 -15.53
N ASP A 46 0.65 -17.44 -15.15
CA ASP A 46 1.66 -17.87 -14.17
C ASP A 46 1.22 -17.65 -12.71
N ILE A 47 0.18 -16.85 -12.49
CA ILE A 47 -0.35 -16.56 -11.15
C ILE A 47 -1.44 -17.60 -10.79
N PRO A 48 -1.29 -18.34 -9.68
CA PRO A 48 -2.29 -19.31 -9.22
C PRO A 48 -3.55 -18.63 -8.63
N GLU A 49 -4.66 -19.37 -8.58
CA GLU A 49 -5.82 -18.96 -7.78
C GLU A 49 -5.53 -19.18 -6.28
N PRO A 50 -6.10 -18.38 -5.36
CA PRO A 50 -7.02 -17.27 -5.62
C PRO A 50 -6.32 -15.93 -5.95
N LEU A 51 -4.98 -15.86 -5.98
CA LEU A 51 -4.24 -14.60 -6.21
C LEU A 51 -4.62 -13.92 -7.53
N ARG A 52 -4.79 -14.71 -8.59
CA ARG A 52 -5.11 -14.21 -9.93
C ARG A 52 -6.44 -13.45 -9.98
N SER A 53 -7.46 -13.95 -9.29
CA SER A 53 -8.80 -13.35 -9.26
C SER A 53 -9.04 -12.45 -8.04
N LEU A 54 -8.07 -12.33 -7.13
CA LEU A 54 -8.22 -11.60 -5.88
C LEU A 54 -8.52 -10.12 -6.12
N ARG A 55 -9.56 -9.63 -5.45
CA ARG A 55 -9.89 -8.20 -5.38
C ARG A 55 -9.82 -7.74 -3.93
N GLY A 56 -9.34 -6.52 -3.71
CA GLY A 56 -9.28 -5.95 -2.36
C GLY A 56 -10.66 -5.93 -1.68
N THR A 57 -11.70 -5.51 -2.39
CA THR A 57 -13.07 -5.46 -1.87
C THR A 57 -13.71 -6.83 -1.62
N ALA A 58 -13.21 -7.89 -2.26
CA ALA A 58 -13.65 -9.25 -1.98
C ALA A 58 -13.20 -9.73 -0.59
N VAL A 59 -12.08 -9.20 -0.10
CA VAL A 59 -11.50 -9.56 1.22
C VAL A 59 -12.02 -8.66 2.33
N VAL A 60 -12.17 -7.37 2.07
CA VAL A 60 -12.65 -6.38 3.06
C VAL A 60 -13.58 -5.38 2.38
N THR A 61 -14.76 -5.14 2.95
CA THR A 61 -15.67 -4.13 2.39
C THR A 61 -15.20 -2.73 2.80
N PRO A 62 -15.52 -1.68 2.03
CA PRO A 62 -15.25 -0.30 2.43
C PRO A 62 -15.85 0.05 3.80
N GLU A 63 -17.04 -0.47 4.11
CA GLU A 63 -17.75 -0.29 5.37
C GLU A 63 -17.02 -0.95 6.54
N GLU A 64 -16.61 -2.22 6.38
CA GLU A 64 -15.81 -2.93 7.39
C GLU A 64 -14.45 -2.26 7.60
N THR A 65 -13.80 -1.84 6.52
CA THR A 65 -12.54 -1.09 6.58
C THR A 65 -12.72 0.15 7.46
N MET A 66 -13.77 0.93 7.23
CA MET A 66 -14.05 2.13 8.02
C MET A 66 -14.41 1.80 9.48
N ALA A 67 -15.17 0.73 9.72
CA ALA A 67 -15.51 0.27 11.06
C ALA A 67 -14.26 -0.11 11.87
N LEU A 68 -13.33 -0.85 11.26
CA LEU A 68 -12.06 -1.24 11.88
C LEU A 68 -11.13 -0.04 12.10
N LEU A 69 -11.08 0.91 11.16
CA LEU A 69 -10.33 2.15 11.35
C LEU A 69 -10.87 2.95 12.53
N ARG A 70 -12.20 3.05 12.70
CA ARG A 70 -12.82 3.75 13.83
C ARG A 70 -12.46 3.15 15.18
N GLN A 71 -12.26 1.83 15.24
CA GLN A 71 -11.88 1.13 16.46
C GLN A 71 -10.39 1.34 16.82
N ARG A 72 -9.53 1.56 15.82
CA ARG A 72 -8.07 1.53 16.01
C ARG A 72 -7.38 2.89 15.93
N LEU A 73 -8.00 3.87 15.27
CA LEU A 73 -7.37 5.16 15.02
C LEU A 73 -7.95 6.30 15.87
N PRO A 74 -7.13 7.29 16.27
CA PRO A 74 -7.63 8.49 16.92
C PRO A 74 -8.51 9.30 15.96
N ARG A 75 -9.44 10.09 16.52
CA ARG A 75 -10.42 10.89 15.76
C ARG A 75 -9.80 11.81 14.70
N ASP A 76 -8.61 12.34 14.97
CA ASP A 76 -7.91 13.24 14.05
C ASP A 76 -7.39 12.51 12.82
N ALA A 77 -6.89 11.28 12.99
CA ALA A 77 -6.46 10.45 11.88
C ALA A 77 -7.66 10.06 11.01
N LEU A 78 -8.79 9.68 11.62
CA LEU A 78 -10.02 9.36 10.90
C LEU A 78 -10.53 10.56 10.08
N ARG A 79 -10.47 11.77 10.64
CA ARG A 79 -10.85 13.00 9.92
C ARG A 79 -10.00 13.21 8.67
N LYS A 80 -8.68 13.01 8.76
CA LYS A 80 -7.77 13.13 7.61
C LYS A 80 -8.10 12.11 6.51
N ILE A 81 -8.39 10.86 6.90
CA ILE A 81 -8.79 9.81 5.95
C ILE A 81 -10.11 10.19 5.25
N ILE A 82 -11.11 10.62 6.00
CA ILE A 82 -12.41 11.00 5.42
C ILE A 82 -12.27 12.23 4.51
N LEU A 83 -11.44 13.22 4.85
CA LEU A 83 -11.18 14.39 4.00
C LEU A 83 -10.54 13.97 2.67
N LEU A 84 -9.57 13.06 2.72
CA LEU A 84 -8.93 12.51 1.53
C LEU A 84 -9.92 11.71 0.67
N LEU A 85 -10.75 10.88 1.29
CA LEU A 85 -11.82 10.15 0.58
C LEU A 85 -12.82 11.12 -0.05
N ASN A 86 -13.14 12.23 0.60
CA ASN A 86 -14.01 13.26 0.05
C ASN A 86 -13.42 13.91 -1.21
N LEU A 87 -12.11 14.18 -1.22
CA LEU A 87 -11.41 14.67 -2.41
C LEU A 87 -11.51 13.66 -3.56
N LEU A 88 -11.19 12.39 -3.30
CA LEU A 88 -11.24 11.32 -4.30
C LEU A 88 -12.66 11.00 -4.78
N ALA A 89 -13.67 11.20 -3.92
CA ALA A 89 -15.08 11.02 -4.25
C ALA A 89 -15.62 12.08 -5.23
N SER A 90 -14.83 13.10 -5.57
CA SER A 90 -15.23 14.18 -6.46
C SER A 90 -14.29 14.34 -7.65
N ALA A 91 -14.84 14.79 -8.78
CA ALA A 91 -14.06 15.10 -9.98
C ALA A 91 -13.01 16.20 -9.72
N LYS A 92 -13.39 17.26 -8.99
CA LYS A 92 -12.50 18.38 -8.68
C LYS A 92 -11.37 17.99 -7.74
N GLY A 93 -11.65 17.19 -6.71
CA GLY A 93 -10.63 16.72 -5.79
C GLY A 93 -9.68 15.72 -6.43
N THR A 94 -10.18 14.84 -7.29
CA THR A 94 -9.34 13.93 -8.10
C THR A 94 -8.48 14.69 -9.10
N TRP A 95 -9.02 15.74 -9.73
CA TRP A 95 -8.25 16.66 -10.58
C TRP A 95 -7.12 17.32 -9.80
N LEU A 96 -7.40 17.84 -8.61
CA LEU A 96 -6.38 18.44 -7.74
C LEU A 96 -5.28 17.43 -7.37
N LEU A 97 -5.65 16.25 -6.87
CA LEU A 97 -4.71 15.22 -6.43
C LEU A 97 -3.88 14.63 -7.57
N SER A 98 -4.44 14.57 -8.79
CA SER A 98 -3.72 14.08 -9.96
C SER A 98 -2.78 15.12 -10.60
N GLY A 99 -2.79 16.36 -10.10
CA GLY A 99 -2.07 17.48 -10.70
C GLY A 99 -2.67 17.89 -12.04
N GLY A 100 -4.00 17.82 -12.16
CA GLY A 100 -4.78 18.25 -13.30
C GLY A 100 -5.03 17.21 -14.40
N ALA A 101 -4.60 15.96 -14.20
CA ALA A 101 -4.67 14.92 -15.23
C ALA A 101 -6.07 14.31 -15.43
N TYR A 102 -6.86 14.22 -14.36
CA TYR A 102 -8.15 13.52 -14.40
C TYR A 102 -9.28 14.39 -13.87
N ALA A 103 -10.39 14.50 -14.63
CA ALA A 103 -11.55 15.32 -14.27
C ALA A 103 -12.82 14.47 -13.97
N LYS A 104 -12.63 13.25 -13.46
CA LYS A 104 -13.69 12.35 -12.98
C LYS A 104 -13.43 12.01 -11.52
N ALA A 105 -14.46 11.57 -10.78
CA ALA A 105 -14.20 11.02 -9.44
C ALA A 105 -13.31 9.78 -9.56
N PHE A 106 -12.51 9.51 -8.53
CA PHE A 106 -11.51 8.44 -8.57
C PHE A 106 -12.13 7.06 -8.86
N ALA A 107 -13.31 6.78 -8.30
CA ALA A 107 -14.03 5.53 -8.53
C ALA A 107 -14.52 5.35 -9.99
N ASP A 108 -14.71 6.46 -10.71
CA ASP A 108 -15.16 6.47 -12.10
C ASP A 108 -14.00 6.40 -13.11
N LEU A 109 -12.76 6.36 -12.62
CA LEU A 109 -11.58 6.16 -13.46
C LEU A 109 -11.43 4.68 -13.83
N GLU A 110 -10.96 4.45 -15.05
CA GLU A 110 -10.54 3.11 -15.46
C GLU A 110 -9.41 2.60 -14.55
N VAL A 111 -9.32 1.28 -14.38
CA VAL A 111 -8.31 0.66 -13.50
C VAL A 111 -6.90 1.12 -13.89
N ALA A 112 -6.59 1.15 -15.19
CA ALA A 112 -5.29 1.60 -15.68
C ALA A 112 -4.96 3.04 -15.26
N ASP A 113 -5.94 3.95 -15.27
CA ASP A 113 -5.75 5.34 -14.89
C ASP A 113 -5.66 5.52 -13.37
N ARG A 114 -6.41 4.72 -12.60
CA ARG A 114 -6.25 4.65 -11.14
C ARG A 114 -4.85 4.19 -10.77
N VAL A 115 -4.32 3.15 -11.42
CA VAL A 115 -2.95 2.66 -11.22
C VAL A 115 -1.93 3.75 -11.53
N LYS A 116 -2.03 4.40 -12.70
CA LYS A 116 -1.13 5.51 -13.08
C LYS A 116 -1.19 6.65 -12.06
N MET A 117 -2.39 7.02 -11.60
CA MET A 117 -2.58 8.07 -10.62
C MET A 117 -1.88 7.73 -9.30
N LEU A 118 -2.16 6.54 -8.72
CA LEU A 118 -1.54 6.12 -7.47
C LEU A 118 -0.02 5.99 -7.59
N ALA A 119 0.49 5.46 -8.70
CA ALA A 119 1.92 5.37 -8.97
C ALA A 119 2.57 6.76 -9.04
N LYS A 120 1.92 7.76 -9.64
CA LYS A 120 2.40 9.15 -9.68
C LYS A 120 2.42 9.77 -8.27
N LEU A 121 1.46 9.45 -7.42
CA LEU A 121 1.44 9.94 -6.03
C LEU A 121 2.64 9.40 -5.22
N GLN A 122 3.08 8.17 -5.49
CA GLN A 122 4.22 7.55 -4.82
C GLN A 122 5.54 8.33 -5.01
N THR A 123 5.78 8.85 -6.21
CA THR A 123 7.03 9.55 -6.57
C THR A 123 6.90 11.07 -6.56
N SER A 124 5.73 11.60 -6.17
CA SER A 124 5.45 13.03 -6.15
C SER A 124 6.40 13.79 -5.22
N PRO A 125 6.86 15.01 -5.59
CA PRO A 125 7.67 15.86 -4.72
C PRO A 125 6.89 16.35 -3.48
N PHE A 126 5.56 16.41 -3.55
CA PHE A 126 4.71 16.80 -2.43
C PHE A 126 4.52 15.67 -1.43
N GLU A 127 4.87 15.92 -0.15
CA GLU A 127 4.73 14.96 0.95
C GLU A 127 3.31 14.41 1.10
N MET A 128 2.30 15.27 0.96
CA MET A 128 0.89 14.88 1.09
C MET A 128 0.48 13.82 0.06
N HIS A 129 1.01 13.89 -1.17
CA HIS A 129 0.74 12.88 -2.20
C HIS A 129 1.39 11.55 -1.84
N ARG A 130 2.65 11.56 -1.41
CA ARG A 130 3.33 10.33 -0.97
C ARG A 130 2.63 9.71 0.24
N ALA A 131 2.20 10.53 1.19
CA ALA A 131 1.43 10.08 2.35
C ALA A 131 0.08 9.45 1.94
N THR A 132 -0.58 10.00 0.92
CA THR A 132 -1.82 9.45 0.35
C THR A 132 -1.58 8.04 -0.21
N PHE A 133 -0.53 7.87 -1.02
CA PHE A 133 -0.16 6.55 -1.55
C PHE A 133 0.17 5.56 -0.42
N THR A 134 1.04 5.97 0.52
CA THR A 134 1.45 5.13 1.66
C THR A 134 0.26 4.71 2.52
N LEU A 135 -0.70 5.61 2.75
CA LEU A 135 -1.93 5.29 3.47
C LEU A 135 -2.71 4.20 2.76
N PHE A 136 -3.08 4.38 1.48
CA PHE A 136 -3.89 3.38 0.79
C PHE A 136 -3.14 2.05 0.64
N LYS A 137 -1.84 2.10 0.32
CA LYS A 137 -0.98 0.91 0.29
C LYS A 137 -1.01 0.20 1.64
N GLY A 138 -0.84 0.93 2.74
CA GLY A 138 -0.88 0.38 4.09
C GLY A 138 -2.24 -0.23 4.45
N LEU A 139 -3.34 0.44 4.11
CA LEU A 139 -4.69 -0.07 4.33
C LEU A 139 -4.92 -1.37 3.55
N ALA A 140 -4.61 -1.38 2.26
CA ALA A 140 -4.72 -2.58 1.43
C ALA A 140 -3.85 -3.70 2.00
N SER A 141 -2.57 -3.43 2.28
CA SER A 141 -1.65 -4.43 2.82
C SER A 141 -2.15 -5.02 4.14
N TYR A 142 -2.61 -4.17 5.05
CA TYR A 142 -3.05 -4.58 6.38
C TYR A 142 -4.38 -5.35 6.33
N PHE A 143 -5.42 -4.80 5.70
CA PHE A 143 -6.73 -5.44 5.74
C PHE A 143 -6.79 -6.73 4.91
N ILE A 144 -5.98 -6.80 3.84
CA ILE A 144 -5.98 -7.95 2.95
C ILE A 144 -5.02 -9.01 3.48
N TYR A 145 -3.73 -8.70 3.62
CA TYR A 145 -2.73 -9.73 3.94
C TYR A 145 -2.55 -10.02 5.43
N ALA A 146 -2.99 -9.13 6.33
CA ALA A 146 -2.99 -9.44 7.77
C ALA A 146 -4.27 -10.17 8.22
N ASN A 147 -5.15 -10.54 7.27
CA ASN A 147 -6.45 -11.18 7.52
C ASN A 147 -7.29 -10.46 8.60
N ALA A 148 -7.25 -9.13 8.61
CA ALA A 148 -7.89 -8.35 9.67
C ALA A 148 -9.43 -8.46 9.66
N SER A 149 -10.04 -8.84 8.52
CA SER A 149 -11.48 -9.12 8.38
C SER A 149 -11.86 -10.58 8.66
N GLY A 150 -10.90 -11.49 8.76
CA GLY A 150 -11.16 -12.94 8.85
C GLY A 150 -11.70 -13.56 7.55
N ARG A 151 -11.85 -12.79 6.46
CA ARG A 151 -12.42 -13.25 5.17
C ARG A 151 -11.37 -13.60 4.14
N LEU A 152 -10.08 -13.53 4.49
CA LEU A 152 -9.02 -13.96 3.58
C LEU A 152 -9.19 -15.46 3.27
N PRO A 153 -9.17 -15.89 2.01
CA PRO A 153 -9.24 -17.31 1.69
C PRO A 153 -8.14 -18.08 2.43
N ALA A 154 -8.50 -19.16 3.12
CA ALA A 154 -7.51 -20.00 3.83
C ALA A 154 -6.41 -20.49 2.90
N THR A 155 -6.75 -20.73 1.63
CA THR A 155 -5.80 -21.13 0.59
C THR A 155 -4.79 -20.03 0.22
N LEU A 156 -5.05 -18.75 0.48
CA LEU A 156 -4.16 -17.67 0.06
C LEU A 156 -2.77 -17.79 0.69
N ASN A 157 -2.70 -18.11 1.99
CA ASN A 157 -1.43 -18.33 2.67
C ASN A 157 -0.67 -19.50 2.05
N SER A 158 -1.34 -20.63 1.83
CA SER A 158 -0.72 -21.80 1.19
C SER A 158 -0.16 -21.48 -0.21
N VAL A 159 -0.88 -20.67 -0.99
CA VAL A 159 -0.46 -20.24 -2.34
C VAL A 159 0.71 -19.27 -2.29
N LEU A 160 0.76 -18.41 -1.27
CA LEU A 160 1.89 -17.52 -0.99
C LEU A 160 3.07 -18.24 -0.31
N GLY A 161 2.93 -19.53 0.02
CA GLY A 161 3.94 -20.31 0.75
C GLY A 161 4.06 -19.97 2.24
N TYR A 162 3.05 -19.31 2.83
CA TYR A 162 2.98 -19.08 4.27
C TYR A 162 2.21 -20.19 4.98
N PRO A 163 2.69 -20.66 6.15
CA PRO A 163 1.93 -21.59 6.99
C PRO A 163 0.66 -20.93 7.52
N ASP A 164 -0.37 -21.75 7.79
CA ASP A 164 -1.63 -21.25 8.34
C ASP A 164 -1.44 -20.62 9.71
N HIS A 165 -2.25 -19.60 10.01
CA HIS A 165 -2.14 -18.80 11.24
C HIS A 165 -2.24 -19.63 12.52
N ALA A 166 -2.91 -20.79 12.48
CA ALA A 166 -3.04 -21.69 13.61
C ALA A 166 -1.71 -22.33 14.05
N ASP A 167 -0.76 -22.48 13.13
CA ASP A 167 0.53 -23.15 13.36
C ASP A 167 1.69 -22.17 13.55
N ARG A 168 1.38 -20.86 13.63
CA ARG A 168 2.40 -19.82 13.68
C ARG A 168 2.95 -19.69 15.09
N ALA A 169 4.03 -20.42 15.38
CA ALA A 169 4.89 -20.09 16.51
C ALA A 169 5.31 -18.60 16.37
N PRO A 170 5.30 -17.81 17.45
CA PRO A 170 5.83 -16.45 17.38
C PRO A 170 7.26 -16.51 16.84
N PRO A 171 7.65 -15.57 15.96
CA PRO A 171 9.00 -15.58 15.42
C PRO A 171 9.97 -15.61 16.60
N PRO A 172 10.99 -16.49 16.57
CA PRO A 172 12.01 -16.50 17.60
C PRO A 172 12.55 -15.07 17.71
N THR A 173 12.69 -14.57 18.93
CA THR A 173 13.31 -13.27 19.16
C THR A 173 14.69 -13.29 18.53
N THR A 174 14.85 -12.59 17.42
CA THR A 174 16.15 -12.49 16.75
C THR A 174 17.09 -11.83 17.73
N ASN A 175 18.12 -12.56 18.15
CA ASN A 175 19.22 -11.94 18.86
C ASN A 175 19.93 -11.03 17.86
N TYR A 176 19.69 -9.72 17.94
CA TYR A 176 20.29 -8.73 17.04
C TYR A 176 21.82 -8.78 17.08
N ASP A 177 22.40 -9.16 18.21
CA ASP A 177 23.86 -9.31 18.37
C ASP A 177 24.41 -10.53 17.63
N ALA A 178 23.55 -11.49 17.27
CA ALA A 178 23.91 -12.66 16.45
C ALA A 178 23.76 -12.43 14.95
N VAL A 179 23.21 -11.28 14.52
CA VAL A 179 23.13 -10.90 13.11
C VAL A 179 24.52 -10.43 12.66
N PRO A 180 25.11 -11.01 11.58
CA PRO A 180 26.38 -10.55 11.06
C PRO A 180 26.34 -9.05 10.78
N GLN A 181 27.35 -8.31 11.27
CA GLN A 181 27.46 -6.89 10.99
C GLN A 181 27.82 -6.72 9.51
N PHE A 182 26.92 -6.11 8.74
CA PHE A 182 27.15 -5.82 7.33
C PHE A 182 28.02 -4.58 7.19
N HIS A 183 29.05 -4.66 6.36
CA HIS A 183 29.82 -3.47 5.98
C HIS A 183 29.16 -2.83 4.77
N PHE A 184 28.54 -1.66 4.98
CA PHE A 184 27.98 -0.89 3.87
C PHE A 184 29.12 -0.22 3.12
N ILE A 185 29.17 -0.44 1.81
CA ILE A 185 30.08 0.30 0.93
C ILE A 185 29.48 1.69 0.75
N THR A 186 30.10 2.68 1.39
CA THR A 186 29.77 4.09 1.16
C THR A 186 30.59 4.58 -0.03
N LEU A 187 29.92 4.98 -1.10
CA LEU A 187 30.60 5.63 -2.22
C LEU A 187 31.06 7.03 -1.76
N PRO A 188 32.27 7.49 -2.17
CA PRO A 188 32.72 8.84 -1.85
C PRO A 188 31.67 9.88 -2.27
N PRO A 189 31.31 10.84 -1.39
CA PRO A 189 30.31 11.86 -1.72
C PRO A 189 30.72 12.76 -2.90
N ASP A 190 32.03 12.78 -3.19
CA ASP A 190 32.67 13.60 -4.21
C ASP A 190 32.63 12.96 -5.59
N HIS A 191 32.14 11.72 -5.70
CA HIS A 191 32.09 10.97 -6.96
C HIS A 191 30.99 11.55 -7.86
N GLY A 192 31.41 12.45 -8.74
CA GLY A 192 30.56 13.17 -9.67
C GLY A 192 30.33 12.41 -10.97
N PRO A 193 29.41 12.90 -11.83
CA PRO A 193 29.09 12.27 -13.12
C PRO A 193 30.26 12.27 -14.12
N THR A 194 31.34 13.01 -13.85
CA THR A 194 32.54 13.10 -14.69
C THR A 194 33.67 12.17 -14.24
N ASP A 195 33.55 11.58 -13.06
CA ASP A 195 34.58 10.68 -12.54
C ASP A 195 34.49 9.29 -13.17
N PRO A 196 35.60 8.54 -13.22
CA PRO A 196 35.60 7.19 -13.77
C PRO A 196 34.61 6.27 -13.00
N PRO A 197 33.87 5.39 -13.69
CA PRO A 197 32.92 4.50 -13.03
C PRO A 197 33.59 3.61 -11.98
N ILE A 198 33.01 3.54 -10.78
CA ILE A 198 33.43 2.56 -9.78
C ILE A 198 32.97 1.18 -10.25
N THR A 199 33.94 0.28 -10.44
CA THR A 199 33.65 -1.10 -10.82
C THR A 199 33.72 -1.99 -9.58
N LEU A 200 32.63 -2.71 -9.31
CA LEU A 200 32.51 -3.64 -8.20
C LEU A 200 32.16 -5.03 -8.76
N HIS A 201 32.75 -6.08 -8.20
CA HIS A 201 32.55 -7.46 -8.63
C HIS A 201 31.65 -8.20 -7.64
N TYR A 202 30.59 -8.82 -8.14
CA TYR A 202 29.62 -9.57 -7.36
C TYR A 202 29.20 -10.83 -8.13
N ASP A 203 28.91 -11.90 -7.40
CA ASP A 203 28.31 -13.12 -7.99
C ASP A 203 26.85 -12.88 -8.40
N ALA A 204 26.14 -12.04 -7.63
CA ALA A 204 24.77 -11.63 -7.90
C ALA A 204 24.50 -10.22 -7.37
N VAL A 205 23.71 -9.45 -8.10
CA VAL A 205 23.23 -8.12 -7.70
C VAL A 205 21.73 -8.15 -7.54
N ILE A 206 21.25 -7.72 -6.37
CA ILE A 206 19.82 -7.70 -6.05
C ILE A 206 19.35 -6.26 -5.99
N VAL A 207 18.45 -5.91 -6.91
CA VAL A 207 17.87 -4.56 -6.99
C VAL A 207 16.46 -4.59 -6.44
N GLY A 208 16.28 -4.05 -5.23
CA GLY A 208 15.00 -3.92 -4.54
C GLY A 208 15.00 -4.54 -3.14
N SER A 209 14.59 -3.76 -2.14
CA SER A 209 14.58 -4.16 -0.72
C SER A 209 13.27 -4.81 -0.24
N GLY A 210 12.38 -5.18 -1.18
CA GLY A 210 11.13 -5.84 -0.86
C GLY A 210 11.34 -7.26 -0.32
N ALA A 211 10.25 -7.90 0.15
CA ALA A 211 10.29 -9.25 0.69
C ALA A 211 10.97 -10.27 -0.25
N GLY A 212 10.69 -10.19 -1.56
CA GLY A 212 11.33 -11.03 -2.56
C GLY A 212 12.84 -10.79 -2.67
N GLY A 213 13.28 -9.54 -2.63
CA GLY A 213 14.70 -9.19 -2.66
C GLY A 213 15.45 -9.70 -1.43
N GLY A 214 14.84 -9.57 -0.24
CA GLY A 214 15.41 -10.11 1.00
C GLY A 214 15.52 -11.63 1.00
N VAL A 215 14.48 -12.35 0.53
CA VAL A 215 14.51 -13.82 0.41
C VAL A 215 15.55 -14.27 -0.62
N ALA A 216 15.59 -13.63 -1.80
CA ALA A 216 16.59 -13.92 -2.81
C ALA A 216 18.02 -13.70 -2.27
N ALA A 217 18.23 -12.61 -1.53
CA ALA A 217 19.51 -12.29 -0.89
C ALA A 217 19.91 -13.37 0.11
N ALA A 218 18.99 -13.80 0.97
CA ALA A 218 19.25 -14.84 1.96
C ALA A 218 19.58 -16.19 1.29
N ILE A 219 18.86 -16.57 0.24
CA ILE A 219 19.09 -17.81 -0.50
C ILE A 219 20.47 -17.78 -1.18
N LEU A 220 20.77 -16.69 -1.90
CA LEU A 220 22.05 -16.52 -2.60
C LEU A 220 23.23 -16.47 -1.62
N ALA A 221 23.10 -15.77 -0.50
CA ALA A 221 24.12 -15.72 0.54
C ALA A 221 24.38 -17.10 1.17
N LYS A 222 23.32 -17.92 1.36
CA LYS A 222 23.44 -19.27 1.92
C LYS A 222 24.09 -20.27 0.95
N ALA A 223 23.86 -20.11 -0.35
CA ALA A 223 24.46 -20.98 -1.37
C ALA A 223 26.00 -20.86 -1.43
N GLY A 224 26.54 -19.74 -0.93
CA GLY A 224 27.96 -19.43 -0.99
C GLY A 224 28.39 -18.95 -2.38
N PRO A 225 29.59 -18.35 -2.50
CA PRO A 225 30.14 -17.98 -3.80
C PRO A 225 30.38 -19.25 -4.65
N ASN A 226 29.92 -19.24 -5.90
CA ASN A 226 30.19 -20.31 -6.85
C ASN A 226 31.67 -20.27 -7.26
N GLY A 227 32.58 -20.94 -6.54
CA GLY A 227 33.96 -21.02 -7.03
C GLY A 227 35.11 -21.47 -6.12
N HIS A 228 34.90 -21.86 -4.87
CA HIS A 228 35.99 -22.42 -4.04
C HIS A 228 35.54 -23.68 -3.27
N GLN A 229 35.68 -24.84 -3.91
CA GLN A 229 36.00 -26.13 -3.27
C GLN A 229 37.36 -26.57 -3.79
#